data_AF-A0A9J7AGP3-F1
#
_entry.id   AF-A0A9J7AGP3-F1
#
_cell.length_a   1.000
_cell.length_b   1.000
_cell.length_c   1.000
_cell.angle_alpha   90.00
_cell.angle_beta   90.00
_cell.angle_gamma   90.00
#
_symmetry.space_group_name_H-M   'P 1'
#
loop_
_entity.id
_entity.type
_entity.pdbx_description
1 polymer ?
#
loop_
_entity_poly.entity_id
_entity_poly.type
_entity_poly.pdbx_seq_one_letter_code
_entity_poly.pdbx_strand_id
1 'polypeptide(L)'
;MISTQHSQAINSRPVQPPVSSGFEHVNRYWDSVHNVWAAKILPGEFYVSTHGEMVVTVLGSCISACIRDKVRGIGGMNHFMLPSQGEFSSDVWGSNPDTHASRYGNWAMEFLINEILKRGGKRENLEVKLFGGGQMIASMSDIGQRNILFAYNYLANEGLKVAAADVGDVFARKVLYFPDTGCVKVRRIKQTRNDTLIKRETEYQKSVETPQQNSAGSIDLF
;
A
#
# COMPACT_ATOMS: atom_id res chain seq x y z
N MET A 1 -18.06 -58.99 0.76
CA MET A 1 -17.27 -57.87 1.34
C MET A 1 -16.81 -56.98 0.21
N ILE A 2 -17.56 -55.92 -0.10
CA ILE A 2 -17.16 -54.95 -1.12
C ILE A 2 -16.55 -53.78 -0.35
N SER A 3 -15.22 -53.72 -0.39
CA SER A 3 -14.41 -52.66 0.22
C SER A 3 -14.51 -51.43 -0.66
N THR A 4 -15.27 -50.44 -0.20
CA THR A 4 -15.37 -49.11 -0.80
C THR A 4 -14.07 -48.36 -0.53
N GLN A 5 -13.18 -48.26 -1.52
CA GLN A 5 -12.06 -47.32 -1.46
C GLN A 5 -12.62 -45.89 -1.55
N HIS A 6 -12.72 -45.24 -0.39
CA HIS A 6 -12.82 -43.78 -0.31
C HIS A 6 -11.51 -43.18 -0.82
N SER A 7 -11.52 -42.69 -2.06
CA SER A 7 -10.48 -41.78 -2.55
C SER A 7 -10.61 -40.48 -1.77
N GLN A 8 -9.72 -40.29 -0.79
CA GLN A 8 -9.52 -38.99 -0.15
C GLN A 8 -8.93 -38.06 -1.20
N ALA A 9 -9.72 -37.11 -1.68
CA ALA A 9 -9.22 -36.01 -2.49
C ALA A 9 -8.18 -35.24 -1.67
N ILE A 10 -6.91 -35.39 -2.03
CA ILE A 10 -5.81 -34.61 -1.46
C ILE A 10 -6.10 -33.16 -1.84
N ASN A 11 -6.56 -32.38 -0.87
CA ASN A 11 -6.86 -30.95 -1.01
C ASN A 11 -5.53 -30.19 -1.12
N SER A 12 -4.85 -30.37 -2.25
CA SER A 12 -3.53 -29.82 -2.49
C SER A 12 -3.65 -28.33 -2.83
N ARG A 13 -3.08 -27.50 -1.96
CA ARG A 13 -2.92 -26.06 -2.18
C ARG A 13 -2.24 -25.83 -3.54
N PRO A 14 -2.73 -24.88 -4.37
CA PRO A 14 -2.05 -24.51 -5.61
C PRO A 14 -0.62 -24.09 -5.34
N VAL A 15 0.28 -24.39 -6.28
CA VAL A 15 1.69 -23.97 -6.22
C VAL A 15 1.77 -22.45 -6.04
N GLN A 16 2.71 -21.98 -5.20
CA GLN A 16 2.93 -20.56 -5.01
C GLN A 16 3.40 -19.92 -6.32
N PRO A 17 2.76 -18.82 -6.77
CA PRO A 17 3.26 -18.06 -7.89
C PRO A 17 4.71 -17.61 -7.66
N PRO A 18 5.54 -17.58 -8.72
CA PRO A 18 6.89 -17.05 -8.63
C PRO A 18 6.85 -15.62 -8.09
N VAL A 19 7.86 -15.25 -7.29
CA VAL A 19 7.98 -13.85 -6.84
C VAL A 19 8.47 -13.01 -8.01
N SER A 20 7.81 -11.89 -8.26
CA SER A 20 8.34 -10.90 -9.19
C SER A 20 9.58 -10.25 -8.59
N SER A 21 10.63 -10.07 -9.40
CA SER A 21 11.88 -9.46 -8.93
C SER A 21 11.62 -8.11 -8.28
N GLY A 22 12.21 -7.89 -7.10
CA GLY A 22 12.04 -6.70 -6.27
C GLY A 22 11.03 -6.84 -5.13
N PHE A 23 10.30 -7.96 -5.06
CA PHE A 23 9.28 -8.23 -4.03
C PHE A 23 9.60 -9.43 -3.14
N GLU A 24 10.86 -9.88 -3.11
CA GLU A 24 11.32 -11.03 -2.33
C GLU A 24 11.13 -10.84 -0.81
N HIS A 25 11.15 -9.59 -0.36
CA HIS A 25 10.93 -9.20 1.03
C HIS A 25 9.45 -9.27 1.46
N VAL A 26 8.51 -9.29 0.51
CA VAL A 26 7.09 -9.22 0.82
C VAL A 26 6.59 -10.57 1.33
N ASN A 27 5.93 -10.57 2.48
CA ASN A 27 5.37 -11.78 3.06
C ASN A 27 4.19 -12.30 2.22
N ARG A 28 4.37 -13.45 1.57
CA ARG A 28 3.35 -14.10 0.74
C ARG A 28 2.87 -15.41 1.36
N TYR A 29 1.56 -15.56 1.51
CA TYR A 29 0.91 -16.71 2.15
C TYR A 29 -0.37 -17.12 1.41
N TRP A 30 -0.93 -18.29 1.73
CA TRP A 30 -2.21 -18.73 1.17
C TRP A 30 -3.35 -18.31 2.08
N ASP A 31 -4.30 -17.57 1.52
CA ASP A 31 -5.52 -17.18 2.21
C ASP A 31 -6.60 -18.23 1.91
N SER A 32 -6.87 -19.11 2.88
CA SER A 32 -7.86 -20.19 2.74
C SER A 32 -9.30 -19.71 2.71
N VAL A 33 -9.57 -18.49 3.18
CA VAL A 33 -10.92 -17.91 3.15
C VAL A 33 -11.27 -17.47 1.73
N HIS A 34 -10.30 -16.91 1.01
CA HIS A 34 -10.47 -16.43 -0.35
C HIS A 34 -9.96 -17.43 -1.40
N ASN A 35 -9.33 -18.53 -0.99
CA ASN A 35 -8.69 -19.53 -1.85
C ASN A 35 -7.74 -18.90 -2.88
N VAL A 36 -6.88 -17.99 -2.40
CA VAL A 36 -5.94 -17.24 -3.24
C VAL A 36 -4.62 -17.05 -2.52
N TRP A 37 -3.54 -16.91 -3.30
CA TRP A 37 -2.28 -16.43 -2.79
C TRP A 37 -2.36 -14.95 -2.44
N ALA A 38 -1.83 -14.58 -1.29
CA ALA A 38 -1.92 -13.24 -0.74
C ALA A 38 -0.52 -12.68 -0.45
N ALA A 39 -0.28 -11.44 -0.85
CA ALA A 39 0.89 -10.65 -0.51
C ALA A 39 0.51 -9.60 0.54
N LYS A 40 1.12 -9.66 1.73
CA LYS A 40 0.88 -8.69 2.80
C LYS A 40 1.92 -7.59 2.76
N ILE A 41 1.46 -6.35 2.59
CA ILE A 41 2.30 -5.15 2.64
C ILE A 41 2.12 -4.40 3.96
N LEU A 42 3.23 -3.89 4.48
CA LEU A 42 3.36 -3.06 5.67
C LEU A 42 3.58 -1.59 5.27
N PRO A 43 3.53 -0.63 6.23
CA PRO A 43 3.83 0.76 5.92
C PRO A 43 5.20 0.91 5.25
N GLY A 44 5.24 1.66 4.15
CA GLY A 44 6.42 1.87 3.31
C GLY A 44 6.62 0.83 2.21
N GLU A 45 5.84 -0.26 2.22
CA GLU A 45 5.91 -1.31 1.20
C GLU A 45 4.86 -1.12 0.10
N PHE A 46 5.11 -1.75 -1.04
CA PHE A 46 4.16 -1.90 -2.13
C PHE A 46 4.36 -3.28 -2.77
N TYR A 47 3.36 -3.74 -3.51
CA TYR A 47 3.43 -5.02 -4.22
C TYR A 47 2.69 -4.92 -5.54
N VAL A 48 3.27 -5.47 -6.61
CA VAL A 48 2.61 -5.64 -7.91
C VAL A 48 2.44 -7.13 -8.19
N SER A 49 1.19 -7.53 -8.41
CA SER A 49 0.83 -8.87 -8.84
C SER A 49 0.72 -8.95 -10.36
N THR A 50 1.30 -10.02 -10.91
CA THR A 50 1.16 -10.45 -12.31
C THR A 50 0.54 -11.84 -12.43
N HIS A 51 0.28 -12.51 -11.30
CA HIS A 51 -0.16 -13.91 -11.25
C HIS A 51 -1.43 -14.11 -10.40
N GLY A 52 -2.24 -13.05 -10.25
CA GLY A 52 -3.54 -13.12 -9.56
C GLY A 52 -3.44 -13.20 -8.03
N GLU A 53 -2.31 -12.79 -7.46
CA GLU A 53 -2.19 -12.68 -6.00
C GLU A 53 -3.02 -11.51 -5.47
N MET A 54 -3.75 -11.75 -4.39
CA MET A 54 -4.42 -10.72 -3.61
C MET A 54 -3.38 -9.89 -2.85
N VAL A 55 -3.53 -8.57 -2.78
CA VAL A 55 -2.68 -7.71 -1.95
C VAL A 55 -3.45 -7.28 -0.71
N VAL A 56 -2.82 -7.40 0.47
CA VAL A 56 -3.48 -7.23 1.77
C VAL A 56 -2.75 -6.21 2.61
N THR A 57 -3.48 -5.28 3.21
CA THR A 57 -2.93 -4.38 4.22
C THR A 57 -3.97 -3.91 5.25
N VAL A 58 -3.49 -3.24 6.30
CA VAL A 58 -4.34 -2.60 7.32
C VAL A 58 -3.88 -1.15 7.46
N LEU A 59 -4.82 -0.21 7.28
CA LEU A 59 -4.58 1.22 7.23
C LEU A 59 -5.22 1.90 8.43
N GLY A 60 -4.41 2.65 9.18
CA GLY A 60 -4.87 3.71 10.09
C GLY A 60 -4.88 5.03 9.34
N SER A 61 -4.04 5.99 9.73
CA SER A 61 -3.89 7.26 8.99
C SER A 61 -3.18 7.13 7.64
N CYS A 62 -2.42 6.06 7.41
CA CYS A 62 -1.82 5.76 6.12
C CYS A 62 -2.86 5.64 5.00
N ILE A 63 -2.42 5.81 3.75
CA ILE A 63 -3.26 5.63 2.57
C ILE A 63 -2.65 4.60 1.61
N SER A 64 -3.52 3.92 0.88
CA SER A 64 -3.16 3.01 -0.21
C SER A 64 -3.84 3.42 -1.49
N ALA A 65 -3.06 3.48 -2.56
CA ALA A 65 -3.55 3.44 -3.92
C ALA A 65 -3.53 2.01 -4.45
N CYS A 66 -4.68 1.53 -4.91
CA CYS A 66 -4.84 0.30 -5.67
C CYS A 66 -4.88 0.66 -7.15
N ILE A 67 -3.88 0.23 -7.92
CA ILE A 67 -3.73 0.60 -9.32
C ILE A 67 -3.64 -0.68 -10.17
N ARG A 68 -4.31 -0.74 -11.32
CA ARG A 68 -4.19 -1.86 -12.27
C ARG A 68 -4.38 -1.43 -13.71
N ASP A 69 -3.75 -2.16 -14.64
CA ASP A 69 -4.19 -2.24 -16.03
C ASP A 69 -5.42 -3.18 -16.10
N LYS A 70 -6.58 -2.62 -16.40
CA LYS A 70 -7.86 -3.37 -16.46
C LYS A 70 -7.89 -4.45 -17.53
N VAL A 71 -7.11 -4.33 -18.60
CA VAL A 71 -7.11 -5.24 -19.75
C VAL A 71 -6.20 -6.44 -19.46
N ARG A 72 -5.06 -6.21 -18.82
CA ARG A 72 -4.07 -7.26 -18.53
C ARG A 72 -4.22 -7.91 -17.17
N GLY A 73 -4.96 -7.30 -16.24
CA GLY A 73 -5.07 -7.79 -14.87
C GLY A 73 -3.76 -7.68 -14.09
N ILE A 74 -2.85 -6.80 -14.52
CA ILE A 74 -1.60 -6.50 -13.83
C ILE A 74 -1.84 -5.28 -12.94
N GLY A 75 -1.52 -5.37 -11.67
CA GLY A 75 -1.74 -4.26 -10.76
C GLY A 75 -1.18 -4.51 -9.39
N GLY A 76 -1.26 -3.49 -8.55
CA GLY A 76 -0.67 -3.52 -7.24
C GLY A 76 -1.30 -2.54 -6.27
N MET A 77 -0.76 -2.56 -5.06
CA MET A 77 -1.16 -1.68 -3.98
C MET A 77 0.09 -1.19 -3.26
N ASN A 78 0.14 0.10 -2.93
CA ASN A 78 1.14 0.67 -2.03
C ASN A 78 0.54 0.91 -0.64
N HIS A 79 1.39 1.16 0.35
CA HIS A 79 0.98 1.59 1.68
C HIS A 79 1.94 2.68 2.13
N PHE A 80 1.52 3.95 2.05
CA PHE A 80 2.38 5.07 2.41
C PHE A 80 1.75 5.99 3.45
N MET A 81 2.63 6.70 4.16
CA MET A 81 2.31 7.81 5.06
C MET A 81 3.28 8.94 4.77
N LEU A 82 2.78 10.18 4.73
CA LEU A 82 3.63 11.35 4.64
C LEU A 82 4.30 11.65 6.00
N PRO A 83 5.57 12.09 6.04
CA PRO A 83 6.17 12.65 7.25
C PRO A 83 5.33 13.81 7.79
N SER A 84 5.35 13.99 9.12
CA SER A 84 4.84 15.22 9.71
C SER A 84 5.68 16.41 9.22
N GLN A 85 5.05 17.58 9.12
CA GLN A 85 5.83 18.81 8.96
C GLN A 85 6.39 19.14 10.34
N GLY A 86 7.65 18.78 10.60
CA GLY A 86 8.36 19.24 11.79
C GLY A 86 8.78 20.71 11.65
N GLU A 87 8.95 21.38 12.79
CA GLU A 87 9.26 22.82 13.05
C GLU A 87 10.56 23.37 12.41
N PHE A 88 10.87 22.97 11.18
CA PHE A 88 11.89 23.59 10.33
C PHE A 88 11.28 24.22 9.08
N SER A 89 10.06 24.76 9.20
CA SER A 89 9.68 25.94 8.42
C SER A 89 10.42 27.15 9.00
N SER A 90 11.76 27.12 9.02
CA SER A 90 12.51 28.34 9.15
C SER A 90 12.20 29.16 7.91
N ASP A 91 11.70 30.37 8.11
CA ASP A 91 11.37 31.41 7.14
C ASP A 91 12.56 31.89 6.28
N VAL A 92 13.42 30.98 5.85
CA VAL A 92 14.55 31.27 4.97
C VAL A 92 14.45 30.36 3.75
N TRP A 93 13.99 31.03 2.70
CA TRP A 93 13.95 30.63 1.29
C TRP A 93 12.63 30.05 0.78
N GLY A 94 11.69 30.98 0.53
CA GLY A 94 10.81 30.93 -0.64
C GLY A 94 9.82 29.76 -0.72
N SER A 95 8.62 29.98 -0.19
CA SER A 95 7.36 29.67 -0.87
C SER A 95 7.32 28.43 -1.79
N ASN A 96 7.70 27.24 -1.33
CA ASN A 96 7.55 26.02 -2.10
C ASN A 96 6.85 24.91 -1.29
N PRO A 97 5.72 24.35 -1.76
CA PRO A 97 5.06 23.18 -1.16
C PRO A 97 5.88 21.87 -1.22
N ASP A 98 7.08 21.90 -1.83
CA ASP A 98 7.92 20.74 -2.15
C ASP A 98 8.77 20.25 -0.97
N THR A 99 8.07 19.93 0.12
CA THR A 99 8.63 19.33 1.34
C THR A 99 9.08 17.87 1.13
N HIS A 100 9.88 17.34 2.07
CA HIS A 100 10.25 15.91 2.13
C HIS A 100 9.03 14.97 2.01
N ALA A 101 7.86 15.43 2.49
CA ALA A 101 6.61 14.69 2.39
C ALA A 101 6.16 14.49 0.94
N SER A 102 6.14 15.56 0.15
CA SER A 102 5.76 15.51 -1.26
C SER A 102 6.68 14.56 -2.03
N ARG A 103 7.99 14.59 -1.77
CA ARG A 103 8.96 13.65 -2.37
C ARG A 103 8.65 12.19 -2.03
N TYR A 104 8.36 11.90 -0.76
CA TYR A 104 8.07 10.54 -0.33
C TYR A 104 6.79 9.99 -0.96
N GLY A 105 5.70 10.77 -0.90
CA GLY A 105 4.43 10.38 -1.51
C GLY A 105 4.54 10.23 -3.03
N ASN A 106 5.26 11.14 -3.70
CA ASN A 106 5.48 11.08 -5.15
C ASN A 106 6.21 9.79 -5.52
N TRP A 107 7.29 9.47 -4.78
CA TRP A 107 8.03 8.24 -4.98
C TRP A 107 7.14 7.00 -4.82
N ALA A 108 6.33 6.92 -3.76
CA ALA A 108 5.47 5.75 -3.52
C ALA A 108 4.40 5.53 -4.61
N MET A 109 3.87 6.61 -5.19
CA MET A 109 2.88 6.54 -6.27
C MET A 109 3.53 6.24 -7.62
N GLU A 110 4.61 6.97 -7.94
CA GLU A 110 5.34 6.83 -9.19
C GLU A 110 5.96 5.44 -9.31
N PHE A 111 6.56 4.93 -8.23
CA PHE A 111 7.17 3.61 -8.23
C PHE A 111 6.15 2.51 -8.51
N LEU A 112 4.96 2.57 -7.88
CA LEU A 112 3.89 1.61 -8.13
C LEU A 112 3.43 1.64 -9.59
N ILE A 113 3.20 2.83 -10.15
CA ILE A 113 2.77 2.99 -11.55
C ILE A 113 3.86 2.43 -12.48
N ASN A 114 5.12 2.82 -12.27
CA ASN A 114 6.23 2.38 -13.11
C ASN A 114 6.43 0.86 -13.05
N GLU A 115 6.27 0.22 -11.89
CA GLU A 115 6.35 -1.24 -11.80
C GLU A 115 5.21 -1.95 -12.52
N ILE A 116 4.00 -1.39 -12.53
CA ILE A 116 2.89 -1.91 -13.34
C ILE A 116 3.23 -1.80 -14.83
N LEU A 117 3.76 -0.65 -15.27
CA LEU A 117 4.12 -0.41 -16.67
C LEU A 117 5.27 -1.30 -17.14
N LYS A 118 6.35 -1.43 -16.34
CA LYS A 118 7.49 -2.32 -16.64
C LYS A 118 7.07 -3.78 -16.83
N ARG A 119 6.00 -4.21 -16.16
CA ARG A 119 5.46 -5.57 -16.24
C ARG A 119 4.48 -5.76 -17.39
N GLY A 120 4.33 -4.76 -18.25
CA GLY A 120 3.50 -4.80 -19.45
C GLY A 120 2.16 -4.07 -19.32
N GLY A 121 1.88 -3.47 -18.17
CA GLY A 121 0.72 -2.59 -18.00
C GLY A 121 0.80 -1.37 -18.92
N LYS A 122 -0.36 -0.84 -19.30
CA LYS A 122 -0.50 0.35 -20.14
C LYS A 122 -1.15 1.49 -19.37
N ARG A 123 -0.59 2.70 -19.51
CA ARG A 123 -1.04 3.89 -18.77
C ARG A 123 -2.50 4.23 -19.08
N GLU A 124 -2.91 4.11 -20.34
CA GLU A 124 -4.27 4.37 -20.80
C GLU A 124 -5.32 3.39 -20.20
N ASN A 125 -4.87 2.23 -19.71
CA ASN A 125 -5.73 1.21 -19.12
C ASN A 125 -5.85 1.31 -17.60
N LEU A 126 -5.13 2.25 -16.97
CA LEU A 126 -5.04 2.30 -15.52
C LEU A 126 -6.38 2.62 -14.88
N GLU A 127 -6.75 1.81 -13.90
CA GLU A 127 -7.81 2.05 -12.94
C GLU A 127 -7.17 2.32 -11.58
N VAL A 128 -7.63 3.36 -10.88
CA VAL A 128 -7.12 3.75 -9.56
C VAL A 128 -8.24 3.74 -8.54
N LYS A 129 -7.99 3.18 -7.35
CA LYS A 129 -8.88 3.23 -6.18
C LYS A 129 -8.10 3.60 -4.92
N LEU A 130 -8.72 4.37 -4.02
CA LEU A 130 -8.06 4.90 -2.83
C LEU A 130 -8.72 4.42 -1.53
N PHE A 131 -7.91 3.98 -0.56
CA PHE A 131 -8.40 3.51 0.74
C PHE A 131 -7.49 3.97 1.87
N GLY A 132 -8.05 4.18 3.07
CA GLY A 132 -7.28 4.51 4.27
C GLY A 132 -7.55 5.92 4.82
N GLY A 133 -6.54 6.58 5.37
CA GLY A 133 -6.66 7.94 5.91
C GLY A 133 -7.60 8.04 7.11
N GLY A 134 -7.74 6.97 7.90
CA GLY A 134 -8.58 6.94 9.09
C GLY A 134 -7.96 7.70 10.26
N GLN A 135 -8.80 8.41 11.02
CA GLN A 135 -8.42 9.17 12.21
C GLN A 135 -8.71 8.35 13.48
N MET A 136 -7.76 7.50 13.88
CA MET A 136 -7.95 6.62 15.05
C MET A 136 -7.73 7.32 16.39
N ILE A 137 -6.99 8.43 16.41
CA ILE A 137 -6.67 9.20 17.62
C ILE A 137 -7.01 10.67 17.37
N ALA A 138 -7.84 11.25 18.23
CA ALA A 138 -8.28 12.64 18.09
C ALA A 138 -7.12 13.65 18.12
N SER A 139 -6.00 13.35 18.80
CA SER A 139 -4.82 14.23 18.90
C SER A 139 -3.84 14.14 17.72
N MET A 140 -4.02 13.20 16.78
CA MET A 140 -3.22 13.10 15.55
C MET A 140 -3.99 13.64 14.32
N SER A 141 -4.72 14.74 14.53
CA SER A 141 -5.90 15.13 13.75
C SER A 141 -5.71 15.46 12.27
N ASP A 142 -4.49 15.44 11.72
CA ASP A 142 -4.26 15.94 10.35
C ASP A 142 -3.49 14.96 9.41
N ILE A 143 -2.88 13.89 9.93
CA ILE A 143 -2.05 13.01 9.07
C ILE A 143 -2.90 12.29 8.02
N GLY A 144 -4.02 11.71 8.44
CA GLY A 144 -4.93 11.01 7.53
C GLY A 144 -5.47 11.93 6.43
N GLN A 145 -5.91 13.13 6.80
CA GLN A 145 -6.45 14.11 5.86
C GLN A 145 -5.37 14.58 4.88
N ARG A 146 -4.15 14.84 5.34
CA ARG A 146 -3.02 15.19 4.47
C ARG A 146 -2.66 14.09 3.48
N ASN A 147 -2.63 12.83 3.92
CA ASN A 147 -2.38 11.68 3.05
C ASN A 147 -3.46 11.57 1.96
N ILE A 148 -4.73 11.80 2.33
CA ILE A 148 -5.86 11.82 1.38
C ILE A 148 -5.69 12.93 0.35
N LEU A 149 -5.49 14.16 0.80
CA LEU A 149 -5.35 15.32 -0.08
C LEU A 149 -4.17 15.15 -1.04
N PHE A 150 -3.04 14.66 -0.55
CA PHE A 150 -1.88 14.37 -1.37
C PHE A 150 -2.20 13.35 -2.48
N ALA A 151 -2.84 12.22 -2.13
CA ALA A 151 -3.15 11.19 -3.11
C ALA A 151 -4.09 11.69 -4.21
N TYR A 152 -5.12 12.47 -3.84
CA TYR A 152 -6.01 13.08 -4.83
C TYR A 152 -5.29 14.10 -5.73
N ASN A 153 -4.46 14.97 -5.15
CA ASN A 153 -3.71 15.96 -5.91
C ASN A 153 -2.70 15.31 -6.87
N TYR A 154 -1.98 14.29 -6.41
CA TYR A 154 -1.06 13.52 -7.25
C TYR A 154 -1.79 12.93 -8.46
N LEU A 155 -2.92 12.25 -8.22
CA LEU A 155 -3.68 11.61 -9.30
C LEU A 155 -4.28 12.62 -10.28
N ALA A 156 -4.75 13.78 -9.78
CA ALA A 156 -5.24 14.85 -10.62
C ALA A 156 -4.12 15.41 -11.53
N ASN A 157 -2.93 15.64 -10.98
CA ASN A 157 -1.76 16.12 -11.73
C ASN A 157 -1.30 15.11 -12.78
N GLU A 158 -1.40 13.81 -12.50
CA GLU A 158 -1.09 12.72 -13.44
C GLU A 158 -2.21 12.45 -14.45
N GLY A 159 -3.35 13.16 -14.37
CA GLY A 159 -4.52 12.94 -15.22
C GLY A 159 -5.23 11.61 -14.99
N LEU A 160 -5.02 10.97 -13.83
CA LEU A 160 -5.61 9.69 -13.46
C LEU A 160 -6.89 9.88 -12.64
N LYS A 161 -7.99 9.27 -13.10
CA LYS A 161 -9.29 9.36 -12.40
C LYS A 161 -9.41 8.28 -11.33
N VAL A 162 -9.92 8.67 -10.16
CA VAL A 162 -10.26 7.74 -9.08
C VAL A 162 -11.59 7.07 -9.41
N ALA A 163 -11.57 5.75 -9.56
CA ALA A 163 -12.75 4.93 -9.87
C ALA A 163 -13.60 4.61 -8.63
N ALA A 164 -12.96 4.50 -7.46
CA ALA A 164 -13.64 4.29 -6.18
C ALA A 164 -12.75 4.72 -5.02
N ALA A 165 -13.36 5.11 -3.89
CA ALA A 165 -12.61 5.39 -2.67
C ALA A 165 -13.43 5.08 -1.40
N ASP A 166 -12.74 4.63 -0.35
CA ASP A 166 -13.24 4.64 1.05
C ASP A 166 -12.10 5.15 1.95
N VAL A 167 -12.11 6.47 2.17
CA VAL A 167 -11.08 7.21 2.91
C VAL A 167 -11.68 8.00 4.09
N GLY A 168 -10.87 8.44 5.04
CA GLY A 168 -11.31 9.26 6.18
C GLY A 168 -11.91 8.42 7.32
N ASP A 169 -12.90 8.92 8.05
CA ASP A 169 -13.59 8.21 9.15
C ASP A 169 -12.69 7.93 10.38
N VAL A 170 -13.27 7.49 11.49
CA VAL A 170 -12.57 7.24 12.76
C VAL A 170 -12.06 5.79 12.91
N PHE A 171 -12.20 4.98 11.86
CA PHE A 171 -11.88 3.56 11.90
C PHE A 171 -10.70 3.19 11.01
N ALA A 172 -9.85 2.29 11.52
CA ALA A 172 -8.90 1.58 10.68
C ALA A 172 -9.61 0.71 9.64
N ARG A 173 -8.95 0.45 8.52
CA ARG A 173 -9.48 -0.37 7.42
C ARG A 173 -8.52 -1.51 7.10
N LYS A 174 -9.03 -2.74 7.12
CA LYS A 174 -8.37 -3.86 6.43
C LYS A 174 -8.80 -3.83 4.96
N VAL A 175 -7.81 -3.76 4.06
CA VAL A 175 -8.01 -3.73 2.61
C VAL A 175 -7.49 -5.03 2.02
N LEU A 176 -8.33 -5.67 1.21
CA LEU A 176 -8.02 -6.86 0.41
C LEU A 176 -8.26 -6.47 -1.04
N TYR A 177 -7.20 -6.33 -1.83
CA TYR A 177 -7.27 -5.92 -3.22
C TYR A 177 -6.95 -7.09 -4.14
N PHE A 178 -7.76 -7.28 -5.18
CA PHE A 178 -7.60 -8.30 -6.22
C PHE A 178 -7.23 -7.59 -7.53
N PRO A 179 -5.93 -7.47 -7.88
CA PRO A 179 -5.48 -6.67 -9.02
C PRO A 179 -5.95 -7.18 -10.39
N ASP A 180 -6.19 -8.48 -10.49
CA ASP A 180 -6.70 -9.15 -11.69
C ASP A 180 -8.10 -8.65 -12.08
N THR A 181 -8.98 -8.50 -11.10
CA THR A 181 -10.39 -8.12 -11.28
C THR A 181 -10.67 -6.66 -10.93
N GLY A 182 -9.80 -6.02 -10.14
CA GLY A 182 -10.01 -4.71 -9.55
C GLY A 182 -10.95 -4.72 -8.35
N CYS A 183 -11.39 -5.89 -7.87
CA CYS A 183 -12.24 -5.99 -6.70
C CYS A 183 -11.47 -5.56 -5.45
N VAL A 184 -12.13 -4.80 -4.58
CA VAL A 184 -11.59 -4.43 -3.27
C VAL A 184 -12.61 -4.82 -2.21
N LYS A 185 -12.18 -5.55 -1.19
CA LYS A 185 -12.96 -5.77 0.03
C LYS A 185 -12.36 -4.92 1.15
N VAL A 186 -13.20 -4.07 1.74
CA VAL A 186 -12.84 -3.21 2.85
C VAL A 186 -13.59 -3.63 4.09
N ARG A 187 -12.87 -3.84 5.20
CA ARG A 187 -13.47 -4.06 6.51
C ARG A 187 -12.99 -3.00 7.49
N ARG A 188 -13.93 -2.17 7.97
CA ARG A 188 -13.68 -1.22 9.07
C ARG A 188 -13.50 -1.98 10.38
N ILE A 189 -12.44 -1.66 11.12
CA ILE A 189 -12.09 -2.30 12.38
C ILE A 189 -12.68 -1.46 13.51
N LYS A 190 -13.81 -1.91 14.06
CA LYS A 190 -14.61 -1.16 15.04
C LYS A 190 -14.15 -1.28 16.50
N GLN A 191 -13.14 -2.11 16.80
CA GLN A 191 -12.72 -2.36 18.19
C GLN A 191 -11.83 -1.24 18.74
N THR A 192 -12.19 -0.77 19.93
CA THR A 192 -11.67 0.42 20.64
C THR A 192 -10.23 0.30 21.16
N ARG A 193 -9.61 -0.89 21.10
CA ARG A 193 -8.20 -1.11 21.48
C ARG A 193 -7.43 -1.75 20.33
N ASN A 194 -7.11 -0.95 19.32
CA ASN A 194 -6.15 -1.31 18.29
C ASN A 194 -4.73 -0.87 18.70
N ASP A 195 -4.30 -1.18 19.93
CA ASP A 195 -3.02 -0.72 20.49
C ASP A 195 -1.85 -1.10 19.58
N THR A 196 -1.90 -2.26 18.94
CA THR A 196 -0.88 -2.68 17.98
C THR A 196 -0.85 -1.83 16.72
N LEU A 197 -2.01 -1.39 16.20
CA LEU A 197 -2.04 -0.51 15.02
C LEU A 197 -1.58 0.89 15.40
N ILE A 198 -2.03 1.42 16.54
CA ILE A 198 -1.61 2.72 17.05
C ILE A 198 -0.09 2.74 17.29
N LYS A 199 0.46 1.71 17.93
CA LYS A 199 1.91 1.57 18.14
C LYS A 199 2.67 1.55 16.82
N ARG A 200 2.24 0.73 15.86
CA ARG A 200 2.85 0.66 14.53
C ARG A 200 2.80 1.99 13.80
N GLU A 201 1.67 2.69 13.88
CA GLU A 201 1.50 3.99 13.26
C GLU A 201 2.45 5.03 13.87
N THR A 202 2.54 5.06 15.20
CA THR A 202 3.43 5.96 15.93
C THR A 202 4.92 5.65 15.68
N GLU A 203 5.29 4.37 15.65
CA GLU A 203 6.65 3.91 15.34
C GLU A 203 7.03 4.26 13.90
N TYR A 204 6.12 4.02 12.96
CA TYR A 204 6.36 4.32 11.56
C TYR A 204 6.48 5.83 11.33
N GLN A 205 5.60 6.63 11.92
CA GLN A 205 5.67 8.09 11.86
C GLN A 205 7.07 8.59 12.28
N LYS A 206 7.58 8.13 13.43
CA LYS A 206 8.93 8.49 13.91
C LYS A 206 10.03 8.10 12.92
N SER A 207 9.92 6.93 12.28
CA SER A 207 10.90 6.46 11.29
C SER A 207 10.90 7.28 9.99
N VAL A 208 9.75 7.83 9.60
CA VAL A 208 9.62 8.69 8.41
C VAL A 208 10.08 10.12 8.72
N GLU A 209 9.94 10.57 9.97
CA GLU A 209 10.44 11.88 10.46
C GLU A 209 11.96 11.94 10.65
N THR A 210 12.57 10.82 11.06
CA THR A 210 14.03 10.70 11.22
C THR A 210 14.55 9.71 10.20
N PRO A 211 14.88 10.11 8.96
CA PRO A 211 15.58 9.22 8.04
C PRO A 211 16.89 8.81 8.72
N GLN A 212 17.02 7.53 9.08
CA GLN A 212 18.29 7.01 9.55
C GLN A 212 19.39 7.44 8.58
N GLN A 213 20.36 8.19 9.08
CA GLN A 213 21.69 8.29 8.47
C GLN A 213 22.33 6.89 8.53
N ASN A 214 21.92 5.99 7.65
CA ASN A 214 22.62 4.74 7.45
C ASN A 214 23.71 4.99 6.42
N SER A 215 24.93 5.12 6.94
CA SER A 215 26.18 4.77 6.28
C SER A 215 26.47 5.52 4.98
N ALA A 216 27.01 6.73 5.11
CA ALA A 216 28.04 7.15 4.20
C ALA A 216 29.15 6.08 4.26
N GLY A 217 29.10 5.14 3.32
CA GLY A 217 30.26 4.34 2.99
C GLY A 217 31.41 5.32 2.78
N SER A 218 32.54 5.05 3.42
CA SER A 218 33.80 5.71 3.17
C SER A 218 34.02 5.77 1.65
N ILE A 219 33.79 6.96 1.08
CA ILE A 219 34.30 7.28 -0.25
C ILE A 219 35.77 7.57 -0.01
N ASP A 220 36.60 6.54 -0.10
CA ASP A 220 38.02 6.73 -0.37
C ASP A 220 38.13 7.27 -1.79
N LEU A 221 38.43 8.56 -1.90
CA LEU A 221 38.94 9.18 -3.11
C LEU A 221 40.43 8.81 -3.22
N PHE A 222 40.75 7.92 -4.15
CA PHE A 222 42.05 7.90 -4.83
C PHE A 222 41.88 8.47 -6.22
#